data_AF-A0AAJ3PX61-F1
#
_entry.id   AF-A0AAJ3PX61-F1
#
_cell.length_a   1.000
_cell.length_b   1.000
_cell.length_c   1.000
_cell.angle_alpha   90.00
_cell.angle_beta   90.00
_cell.angle_gamma   90.00
#
_symmetry.space_group_name_H-M   'P 1'
#
loop_
_entity.id
_entity.type
_entity.pdbx_description
1 polymer ?
#
loop_
_entity_poly.entity_id
_entity_poly.type
_entity_poly.pdbx_seq_one_letter_code
_entity_poly.pdbx_strand_id
1 'polypeptide(L)'
;MHDFPRIKLDDLRADFPGVFDSARWVDVGIGWLPLIQAFVMEALPHDPSLCVHELKEKFGTLRIWCDTEVTAARMAKAKAEIKSSYVCEICGAGGYVRRPPPERMAWWRCLCDDHASEDQRSWGTRHQGPMYGYMQTRDGQWYRYDEERDLMIASEPPERFR
;
A
#
# COMPACT_ATOMS: atom_id res chain seq x y z
N MET A 1 -17.42 13.50 0.96
CA MET A 1 -17.09 13.63 -0.48
C MET A 1 -15.58 13.70 -0.55
N HIS A 2 -14.92 12.70 -1.14
CA HIS A 2 -13.47 12.67 -1.22
C HIS A 2 -13.03 13.57 -2.39
N ASP A 3 -12.23 14.59 -2.08
CA ASP A 3 -11.99 15.75 -2.97
C ASP A 3 -10.84 15.55 -3.95
N PHE A 4 -10.55 14.30 -4.33
CA PHE A 4 -9.39 13.97 -5.16
C PHE A 4 -9.67 12.79 -6.10
N PRO A 5 -9.00 12.73 -7.28
CA PRO A 5 -9.19 11.64 -8.21
C PRO A 5 -8.83 10.28 -7.61
N ARG A 6 -9.68 9.30 -7.85
CA ARG A 6 -9.50 7.89 -7.47
C ARG A 6 -9.23 7.04 -8.69
N ILE A 7 -8.57 5.92 -8.47
CA ILE A 7 -8.36 4.91 -9.51
C ILE A 7 -9.71 4.34 -9.90
N LYS A 8 -9.96 4.24 -11.21
CA LYS A 8 -11.18 3.61 -11.72
C LYS A 8 -10.92 2.15 -11.98
N LEU A 9 -11.86 1.30 -11.57
CA LEU A 9 -11.78 -0.14 -11.80
C LEU A 9 -11.74 -0.48 -13.30
N ASP A 10 -12.48 0.24 -14.14
CA ASP A 10 -12.50 -0.02 -15.58
C ASP A 10 -11.14 0.22 -16.24
N ASP A 11 -10.41 1.25 -15.79
CA ASP A 11 -9.05 1.52 -16.28
C ASP A 11 -8.10 0.37 -15.89
N LEU A 12 -8.18 -0.13 -14.65
CA LEU A 12 -7.38 -1.28 -14.20
C LEU A 12 -7.71 -2.57 -14.98
N ARG A 13 -8.98 -2.80 -15.30
CA ARG A 13 -9.41 -3.96 -16.11
C ARG A 13 -8.94 -3.85 -17.56
N ALA A 14 -8.90 -2.64 -18.11
CA ALA A 14 -8.37 -2.39 -19.45
C ALA A 14 -6.85 -2.62 -19.50
N ASP A 15 -6.12 -2.11 -18.50
CA ASP A 15 -4.66 -2.23 -18.43
C ASP A 15 -4.19 -3.65 -18.08
N PHE A 16 -4.92 -4.36 -17.22
CA PHE A 16 -4.59 -5.71 -16.76
C PHE A 16 -5.80 -6.66 -16.84
N PRO A 17 -6.19 -7.09 -18.06
CA PRO A 17 -7.31 -8.02 -18.25
C PRO A 17 -7.13 -9.31 -17.43
N GLY A 18 -8.19 -9.77 -16.76
CA GLY A 18 -8.16 -10.98 -15.92
C GLY A 18 -7.75 -10.75 -14.46
N VAL A 19 -6.90 -9.76 -14.18
CA VAL A 19 -6.39 -9.52 -12.81
C VAL A 19 -7.44 -8.92 -11.89
N PHE A 20 -8.28 -8.01 -12.42
CA PHE A 20 -9.27 -7.24 -11.65
C PHE A 20 -10.72 -7.62 -11.99
N ASP A 21 -10.95 -8.78 -12.61
CA ASP A 21 -12.29 -9.18 -13.05
C ASP A 21 -13.25 -9.40 -11.88
N SER A 22 -12.75 -10.02 -10.80
CA SER A 22 -13.51 -10.23 -9.56
C SER A 22 -13.59 -9.00 -8.66
N ALA A 23 -12.82 -7.94 -8.97
CA ALA A 23 -12.72 -6.79 -8.09
C ALA A 23 -14.08 -6.10 -7.93
N ARG A 24 -14.50 -5.94 -6.67
CA ARG A 24 -15.78 -5.28 -6.34
C ARG A 24 -15.60 -3.84 -5.89
N TRP A 25 -14.46 -3.55 -5.28
CA TRP A 25 -14.19 -2.25 -4.65
C TRP A 25 -12.77 -1.78 -4.98
N VAL A 26 -12.68 -0.62 -5.61
CA VAL A 26 -11.43 0.12 -5.80
C VAL A 26 -11.66 1.51 -5.21
N ASP A 27 -11.18 1.71 -3.99
CA ASP A 27 -11.41 2.92 -3.22
C ASP A 27 -10.11 3.53 -2.71
N VAL A 28 -9.25 3.90 -3.66
CA VAL A 28 -7.90 4.41 -3.40
C VAL A 28 -7.57 5.57 -4.34
N GLY A 29 -6.73 6.47 -3.87
CA GLY A 29 -6.32 7.64 -4.64
C GLY A 29 -5.45 7.33 -5.84
N ILE A 30 -5.56 8.16 -6.88
CA ILE A 30 -4.82 8.00 -8.14
C ILE A 30 -3.30 8.02 -7.94
N GLY A 31 -2.79 8.68 -6.89
CA GLY A 31 -1.37 8.73 -6.57
C GLY A 31 -0.76 7.36 -6.24
N TRP A 32 -1.57 6.36 -5.91
CA TRP A 32 -1.11 4.98 -5.70
C TRP A 32 -1.18 4.09 -6.94
N LEU A 33 -1.66 4.61 -8.08
CA LEU A 33 -1.73 3.83 -9.33
C LEU A 33 -0.38 3.22 -9.72
N PRO A 34 0.76 3.95 -9.69
CA PRO A 34 2.05 3.36 -10.01
C PRO A 34 2.46 2.20 -9.09
N LEU A 35 2.04 2.23 -7.82
CA LEU A 35 2.31 1.15 -6.87
C LEU A 35 1.52 -0.11 -7.20
N ILE A 36 0.26 0.05 -7.61
CA ILE A 36 -0.61 -1.05 -8.03
C ILE A 36 -0.12 -1.65 -9.34
N GLN A 37 0.25 -0.82 -10.31
CA GLN A 37 0.84 -1.27 -11.58
C GLN A 37 2.14 -2.04 -11.34
N ALA A 38 3.05 -1.52 -10.50
CA ALA A 38 4.28 -2.21 -10.14
C ALA A 38 4.02 -3.55 -9.46
N PHE A 39 3.05 -3.62 -8.54
CA PHE A 39 2.62 -4.88 -7.93
C PHE A 39 2.18 -5.90 -8.97
N VAL A 40 1.28 -5.52 -9.90
CA VAL A 40 0.77 -6.47 -10.91
C VAL A 40 1.90 -6.93 -11.82
N MET A 41 2.74 -6.02 -12.31
CA MET A 41 3.87 -6.37 -13.18
C MET A 41 4.90 -7.29 -12.52
N GLU A 42 5.15 -7.11 -11.22
CA GLU A 42 6.07 -7.96 -10.45
C GLU A 42 5.44 -9.31 -10.07
N ALA A 43 4.15 -9.34 -9.72
CA ALA A 43 3.48 -10.54 -9.24
C ALA A 43 3.07 -11.49 -10.38
N LEU A 44 2.56 -10.97 -11.50
CA LEU A 44 1.96 -11.78 -12.57
C LEU A 44 2.91 -12.82 -13.21
N PRO A 45 4.22 -12.55 -13.41
CA PRO A 45 5.16 -13.57 -13.87
C PRO A 45 5.35 -14.73 -12.88
N HIS A 46 5.11 -14.51 -11.59
CA HIS A 46 5.20 -15.53 -10.55
C HIS A 46 3.89 -16.26 -10.30
N ASP A 47 2.76 -15.55 -10.44
CA ASP A 47 1.42 -16.07 -10.28
C ASP A 47 0.53 -15.63 -11.46
N PRO A 48 0.50 -16.41 -12.56
CA PRO A 48 -0.35 -16.12 -13.70
C PRO A 48 -1.86 -16.19 -13.39
N SER A 49 -2.24 -16.75 -12.23
CA SER A 49 -3.62 -16.81 -11.75
C SER A 49 -4.00 -15.68 -10.80
N LEU A 50 -3.13 -14.67 -10.65
CA LEU A 50 -3.33 -13.55 -9.74
C LEU A 50 -4.70 -12.91 -9.95
N CYS A 51 -5.48 -12.87 -8.87
CA CYS A 51 -6.83 -12.30 -8.88
C CYS A 51 -6.98 -11.32 -7.71
N VAL A 52 -7.25 -10.05 -8.02
CA VAL A 52 -7.43 -8.97 -7.05
C VAL A 52 -8.92 -8.69 -6.86
N HIS A 53 -9.36 -8.75 -5.61
CA HIS A 53 -10.77 -8.60 -5.21
C HIS A 53 -11.10 -7.19 -4.70
N GLU A 54 -10.16 -6.56 -4.00
CA GLU A 54 -10.35 -5.22 -3.46
C GLU A 54 -9.04 -4.44 -3.39
N LEU A 55 -9.13 -3.14 -3.66
CA LEU A 55 -8.12 -2.15 -3.33
C LEU A 55 -8.75 -1.13 -2.39
N LYS A 56 -8.25 -1.03 -1.17
CA LYS A 56 -8.81 -0.11 -0.16
C LYS A 56 -7.75 0.60 0.64
N GLU A 57 -8.08 1.79 1.10
CA GLU A 57 -7.31 2.49 2.11
C GLU A 57 -7.61 1.92 3.51
N LYS A 58 -6.56 1.71 4.31
CA LYS A 58 -6.67 1.41 5.74
C LYS A 58 -5.51 2.03 6.51
N PHE A 59 -5.81 2.89 7.47
CA PHE A 59 -4.84 3.60 8.32
C PHE A 59 -3.81 4.43 7.54
N GLY A 60 -4.25 5.13 6.49
CA GLY A 60 -3.44 5.91 5.58
C GLY A 60 -2.60 5.06 4.62
N THR A 61 -2.89 3.77 4.45
CA THR A 61 -2.10 2.85 3.62
C THR A 61 -2.98 2.04 2.67
N LEU A 62 -2.42 1.64 1.54
CA LEU A 62 -3.03 0.71 0.59
C LEU A 62 -3.15 -0.69 1.21
N ARG A 63 -4.29 -1.35 0.98
CA ARG A 63 -4.49 -2.78 1.19
C ARG A 63 -4.96 -3.43 -0.09
N ILE A 64 -4.22 -4.44 -0.52
CA ILE A 64 -4.50 -5.24 -1.70
C ILE A 64 -5.08 -6.58 -1.23
N TRP A 65 -6.33 -6.83 -1.54
CA TRP A 65 -6.96 -8.12 -1.27
C TRP A 65 -6.92 -8.94 -2.54
N CYS A 66 -6.17 -10.04 -2.52
CA CYS A 66 -5.98 -10.92 -3.66
C CYS A 66 -5.76 -12.36 -3.18
N ASP A 67 -6.11 -13.31 -4.04
CA ASP A 67 -5.92 -14.74 -3.77
C ASP A 67 -4.57 -15.16 -4.36
N THR A 68 -3.51 -15.08 -3.54
CA THR A 68 -2.22 -15.63 -3.92
C THR A 68 -1.52 -16.26 -2.71
N GLU A 69 -1.14 -17.53 -2.90
CA GLU A 69 -0.28 -18.27 -1.98
C GLU A 69 1.18 -18.29 -2.47
N VAL A 70 1.47 -17.72 -3.66
CA VAL A 70 2.83 -17.65 -4.21
C VAL A 70 3.64 -16.60 -3.47
N THR A 71 4.68 -17.02 -2.75
CA THR A 71 5.49 -16.14 -1.89
C THR A 71 6.02 -14.90 -2.62
N ALA A 72 6.50 -15.04 -3.86
CA ALA A 72 7.01 -13.91 -4.63
C ALA A 72 5.91 -12.88 -4.96
N ALA A 73 4.70 -13.31 -5.33
CA ALA A 73 3.56 -12.41 -5.53
C ALA A 73 3.13 -11.74 -4.21
N ARG A 74 3.21 -12.45 -3.09
CA ARG A 74 2.96 -11.88 -1.76
C ARG A 74 3.99 -10.82 -1.37
N MET A 75 5.26 -11.02 -1.74
CA MET A 75 6.31 -10.01 -1.55
C MET A 75 6.03 -8.75 -2.38
N ALA A 76 5.68 -8.90 -3.66
CA ALA A 76 5.30 -7.79 -4.52
C ALA A 76 4.12 -7.00 -3.93
N LYS A 77 3.09 -7.70 -3.44
CA LYS A 77 1.98 -7.09 -2.71
C LYS A 77 2.46 -6.30 -1.49
N ALA A 78 3.29 -6.91 -0.63
CA ALA A 78 3.77 -6.26 0.57
C ALA A 78 4.59 -5.01 0.27
N LYS A 79 5.43 -5.02 -0.77
CA LYS A 79 6.16 -3.83 -1.24
C LYS A 79 5.21 -2.70 -1.56
N ALA A 80 4.15 -2.95 -2.34
CA ALA A 80 3.18 -1.91 -2.71
C ALA A 80 2.44 -1.35 -1.48
N GLU A 81 2.00 -2.22 -0.55
CA GLU A 81 1.36 -1.79 0.69
C GLU A 81 2.31 -0.98 1.59
N ILE A 82 3.57 -1.40 1.73
CA ILE A 82 4.60 -0.67 2.49
C ILE A 82 4.90 0.69 1.84
N LYS A 83 5.07 0.74 0.52
CA LYS A 83 5.33 1.96 -0.24
C LYS A 83 4.23 3.00 -0.09
N SER A 84 2.97 2.57 -0.09
CA SER A 84 1.82 3.48 0.05
C SER A 84 1.87 4.33 1.32
N SER A 85 2.62 3.87 2.31
CA SER A 85 2.76 4.47 3.64
C SER A 85 3.71 5.68 3.67
N TYR A 86 4.40 5.96 2.56
CA TYR A 86 5.22 7.15 2.34
C TYR A 86 5.08 7.72 0.91
N VAL A 87 4.04 7.30 0.19
CA VAL A 87 3.66 7.83 -1.13
C VAL A 87 2.31 8.52 -1.00
N CYS A 88 2.24 9.78 -1.43
CA CYS A 88 1.02 10.56 -1.39
C CYS A 88 -0.08 9.90 -2.23
N GLU A 89 -1.23 9.64 -1.62
CA GLU A 89 -2.37 8.99 -2.30
C GLU A 89 -2.99 9.87 -3.40
N ILE A 90 -2.69 11.18 -3.42
CA ILE A 90 -3.25 12.11 -4.42
C ILE A 90 -2.34 12.23 -5.64
N CYS A 91 -1.05 12.52 -5.45
CA CYS A 91 -0.14 12.79 -6.57
C CYS A 91 0.97 11.76 -6.79
N GLY A 92 1.16 10.80 -5.88
CA GLY A 92 2.23 9.80 -5.99
C GLY A 92 3.63 10.30 -5.61
N ALA A 93 3.78 11.56 -5.21
CA ALA A 93 5.04 12.06 -4.66
C ALA A 93 5.33 11.50 -3.26
N GLY A 94 6.54 11.74 -2.74
CA GLY A 94 6.87 11.40 -1.35
C GLY A 94 5.92 12.09 -0.36
N GLY A 95 5.48 11.34 0.65
CA GLY A 95 4.51 11.81 1.64
C GLY A 95 4.63 11.10 2.98
N TYR A 96 3.72 11.43 3.88
CA TYR A 96 3.68 10.86 5.23
C TYR A 96 2.26 10.46 5.59
N VAL A 97 2.12 9.37 6.34
CA VAL A 97 0.85 9.04 7.00
C VAL A 97 0.54 10.11 8.04
N ARG A 98 -0.49 10.90 7.75
CA ARG A 98 -1.07 11.93 8.62
C ARG A 98 -2.05 11.24 9.55
N ARG A 99 -1.53 10.78 10.68
CA ARG A 99 -2.32 10.21 11.77
C ARG A 99 -2.92 11.34 12.60
N PRO A 100 -4.25 11.47 12.72
CA PRO A 100 -4.85 12.47 13.58
C PRO A 100 -4.49 12.23 15.05
N PRO A 101 -4.35 13.31 15.84
CA PRO A 101 -4.12 13.20 17.27
C PRO A 101 -5.34 12.55 17.96
N PRO A 102 -5.18 11.92 19.13
CA PRO A 102 -6.23 11.10 19.78
C PRO A 102 -7.56 11.83 19.99
N GLU A 103 -7.51 13.13 20.24
CA GLU A 103 -8.67 14.00 20.45
C GLU A 103 -9.42 14.36 19.15
N ARG A 104 -8.90 13.98 17.99
CA ARG A 104 -9.43 14.37 16.68
C ARG A 104 -9.98 13.16 15.92
N MET A 105 -11.29 13.17 15.71
CA MET A 105 -11.97 12.17 14.89
C MET A 105 -11.82 12.48 13.40
N ALA A 106 -10.67 12.10 12.82
CA ALA A 106 -10.43 12.23 11.39
C ALA A 106 -9.90 10.93 10.77
N TRP A 107 -9.96 10.84 9.45
CA TRP A 107 -9.37 9.73 8.70
C TRP A 107 -7.87 9.90 8.56
N TRP A 108 -7.15 8.78 8.61
CA TRP A 108 -5.72 8.73 8.35
C TRP A 108 -5.50 8.78 6.84
N ARG A 109 -4.48 9.49 6.40
CA ARG A 109 -4.21 9.69 4.97
C ARG A 109 -2.71 9.77 4.73
N CYS A 110 -2.20 9.22 3.63
CA CYS A 110 -0.80 9.44 3.25
C CYS A 110 -0.70 10.62 2.28
N LEU A 111 -0.14 11.74 2.74
CA LEU A 111 -0.15 13.00 1.99
C LEU A 111 1.24 13.67 2.02
N CYS A 112 1.65 14.21 0.86
CA CYS A 112 2.72 15.20 0.80
C CYS A 112 2.27 16.52 1.45
N ASP A 113 3.20 17.45 1.67
CA ASP A 113 2.88 18.73 2.31
C ASP A 113 1.94 19.59 1.45
N ASP A 114 2.01 19.50 0.12
CA ASP A 114 1.14 20.26 -0.80
C ASP A 114 -0.33 19.84 -0.70
N HIS A 115 -0.57 18.55 -0.48
CA HIS A 115 -1.92 17.98 -0.40
C HIS A 115 -2.45 17.84 1.03
N ALA A 116 -1.60 17.99 2.04
CA ALA A 116 -2.01 18.03 3.43
C ALA A 116 -2.55 19.43 3.78
N SER A 117 -3.64 19.49 4.54
CA SER A 117 -4.05 20.73 5.18
C SER A 117 -2.99 21.19 6.19
N GLU A 118 -3.00 22.48 6.55
CA GLU A 118 -2.11 23.02 7.59
C GLU A 118 -2.20 22.23 8.89
N ASP A 119 -3.43 21.90 9.30
CA ASP A 119 -3.69 21.07 10.45
C ASP A 119 -3.14 19.64 10.27
N GLN A 120 -3.32 18.98 9.12
CA GLN A 120 -2.73 17.65 8.86
C GLN A 120 -1.19 17.67 8.90
N ARG A 121 -0.56 18.76 8.45
CA ARG A 121 0.91 18.92 8.54
C ARG A 121 1.38 18.99 10.00
N SER A 122 0.53 19.49 10.90
CA SER A 122 0.86 19.61 12.33
C SER A 122 0.86 18.29 13.09
N TRP A 123 0.23 17.22 12.57
CA TRP A 123 0.08 15.94 13.29
C TRP A 123 1.36 15.09 13.36
N GLY A 124 2.46 15.59 12.79
CA GLY A 124 3.76 14.93 12.77
C GLY A 124 3.99 14.07 11.53
N THR A 125 5.25 13.70 11.34
CA THR A 125 5.75 12.96 10.16
C THR A 125 6.48 11.67 10.53
N ARG A 126 6.60 11.37 11.85
CA ARG A 126 7.44 10.27 12.32
C ARG A 126 6.85 8.89 11.98
N HIS A 127 7.77 8.06 11.53
CA HIS A 127 7.62 6.71 10.99
C HIS A 127 6.60 5.86 11.76
N GLN A 128 5.60 5.39 11.01
CA GLN A 128 5.30 3.98 10.86
C GLN A 128 5.85 3.12 12.02
N GLY A 129 4.95 2.60 12.87
CA GLY A 129 5.30 1.97 14.15
C GLY A 129 6.22 0.74 14.04
N PRO A 130 6.39 -0.05 15.12
CA PRO A 130 7.36 -1.15 15.19
C PRO A 130 7.29 -2.20 14.07
N MET A 131 6.19 -2.22 13.32
CA MET A 131 5.93 -3.13 12.20
C MET A 131 6.24 -2.52 10.82
N TYR A 132 6.76 -1.30 10.75
CA TYR A 132 7.03 -0.62 9.49
C TYR A 132 7.99 -1.41 8.62
N GLY A 133 7.60 -1.57 7.35
CA GLY A 133 8.42 -2.28 6.38
C GLY A 133 8.51 -3.79 6.63
N TYR A 134 7.86 -4.33 7.65
CA TYR A 134 7.87 -5.76 7.94
C TYR A 134 6.67 -6.48 7.33
N MET A 135 6.92 -7.69 6.85
CA MET A 135 5.91 -8.66 6.47
C MET A 135 6.24 -9.99 7.15
N GLN A 136 5.21 -10.67 7.65
CA GLN A 136 5.30 -12.08 8.01
C GLN A 136 4.51 -12.92 7.00
N THR A 137 5.09 -14.02 6.59
CA THR A 137 4.43 -15.05 5.78
C THR A 137 3.64 -16.02 6.65
N ARG A 138 2.83 -16.88 6.04
CA ARG A 138 1.94 -17.80 6.77
C ARG A 138 2.71 -18.91 7.49
N ASP A 139 3.85 -19.31 6.96
CA ASP A 139 4.83 -20.23 7.53
C ASP A 139 5.70 -19.58 8.62
N GLY A 140 5.48 -18.29 8.92
CA GLY A 140 6.12 -17.58 10.02
C GLY A 140 7.44 -16.90 9.64
N GLN A 141 7.90 -17.03 8.41
CA GLN A 141 9.11 -16.36 7.92
C GLN A 141 8.89 -14.84 7.84
N TRP A 142 9.87 -14.10 8.35
CA TRP A 142 9.87 -12.65 8.38
C TRP A 142 10.69 -12.06 7.24
N TYR A 143 10.19 -10.94 6.73
CA TYR A 143 10.83 -10.12 5.72
C TYR A 143 10.75 -8.66 6.12
N ARG A 144 11.75 -7.90 5.70
CA ARG A 144 11.80 -6.45 5.79
C ARG A 144 12.01 -5.86 4.40
N TYR A 145 11.36 -4.74 4.13
CA TYR A 145 11.57 -3.98 2.91
C TYR A 145 12.90 -3.21 2.98
N ASP A 146 13.74 -3.41 1.97
CA ASP A 146 14.98 -2.68 1.70
C ASP A 146 14.67 -1.58 0.68
N GLU A 147 14.65 -0.32 1.13
CA GLU A 147 14.27 0.81 0.29
C GLU A 147 15.31 1.10 -0.80
N GLU A 148 16.60 0.84 -0.55
CA GLU A 148 17.68 1.11 -1.50
C GLU A 148 17.65 0.12 -2.68
N ARG A 149 17.32 -1.14 -2.38
CA ARG A 149 17.27 -2.20 -3.38
C ARG A 149 15.88 -2.40 -3.98
N ASP A 150 14.85 -1.82 -3.37
CA ASP A 150 13.45 -2.08 -3.68
C ASP A 150 13.10 -3.58 -3.63
N LEU A 151 13.48 -4.24 -2.52
CA LEU A 151 13.29 -5.69 -2.34
C LEU A 151 12.80 -6.04 -0.94
N MET A 152 12.03 -7.12 -0.83
CA MET A 152 11.77 -7.77 0.45
C MET A 152 12.93 -8.72 0.77
N ILE A 153 13.68 -8.41 1.83
CA ILE A 153 14.80 -9.24 2.29
C ILE A 153 14.38 -10.04 3.53
N ALA A 154 14.86 -11.27 3.66
CA ALA A 154 14.62 -12.06 4.86
C ALA A 154 15.15 -11.32 6.10
N SER A 155 14.40 -11.35 7.20
CA SER A 155 14.76 -10.67 8.44
C SER A 155 14.40 -11.50 9.67
N GLU A 156 14.97 -11.13 10.80
CA GLU A 156 14.44 -11.54 12.11
C GLU A 156 13.09 -10.84 12.39
N PRO A 157 12.29 -11.37 13.32
CA PRO A 157 11.11 -10.67 13.82
C PRO A 157 11.48 -9.27 14.35
N PRO A 158 10.56 -8.30 14.26
CA PRO A 158 10.72 -7.01 14.92
C PRO A 158 10.95 -7.23 16.42
N GLU A 159 11.75 -6.37 17.06
CA GLU A 159 12.22 -6.54 18.45
C GLU A 159 11.11 -6.87 19.47
N ARG A 160 9.91 -6.31 19.27
CA ARG A 160 8.74 -6.55 20.13
C ARG A 160 8.15 -7.98 20.01
N PHE A 161 8.51 -8.71 18.97
CA PHE A 161 8.02 -10.06 18.64
C PHE A 161 9.13 -11.12 18.64
N ARG A 162 10.33 -10.77 19.16
CA ARG A 162 11.39 -11.73 19.45
C ARG A 162 11.17 -12.42 20.79
#